data_AF-A0A6I9ML21-F1
#
_entry.id   AF-A0A6I9ML21-F1
#
_cell.length_a   1.000
_cell.length_b   1.000
_cell.length_c   1.000
_cell.angle_alpha   90.00
_cell.angle_beta   90.00
_cell.angle_gamma   90.00
#
_symmetry.space_group_name_H-M   'P 1'
#
loop_
_entity.id
_entity.type
_entity.pdbx_description
1 polymer ?
#
loop_
_entity_poly.entity_id
_entity_poly.type
_entity_poly.pdbx_seq_one_letter_code
_entity_poly.pdbx_strand_id
1 'polypeptide(L)'
;NRLQESLALFKTILSYSFFQESSTILFLNKKDLLEEKISRSHLATYFPAFKGPQGDAKAAQEFILQMYVQNHGDHPKSLYKHFTCATDTKNIKIVFSSVKDTIFQENIGVFNLE
;
A
#
# COMPACT_ATOMS: atom_id res chain seq x y z
N ASN A 1 13.75 3.97 12.02
CA ASN A 1 12.28 3.77 12.15
C ASN A 1 11.88 2.91 10.97
N ARG A 2 11.43 1.67 11.20
CA ARG A 2 11.21 0.67 10.14
C ARG A 2 10.24 1.12 9.04
N LEU A 3 9.25 1.95 9.38
CA LEU A 3 8.29 2.45 8.38
C LEU A 3 8.93 3.50 7.46
N GLN A 4 9.76 4.39 8.02
CA GLN A 4 10.52 5.37 7.21
C GLN A 4 11.53 4.66 6.29
N GLU A 5 12.22 3.64 6.79
CA GLU A 5 13.12 2.80 5.98
C GLU A 5 12.35 2.12 4.83
N SER A 6 11.14 1.60 5.10
CA SER A 6 10.30 0.98 4.07
C SER A 6 9.82 1.98 3.02
N LEU A 7 9.46 3.21 3.42
CA LEU A 7 9.07 4.27 2.47
C LEU A 7 10.24 4.70 1.58
N ALA A 8 11.44 4.84 2.14
CA ALA A 8 12.64 5.16 1.37
C ALA A 8 12.94 4.06 0.35
N LEU A 9 12.90 2.80 0.76
CA LEU A 9 13.08 1.66 -0.13
C LEU A 9 12.01 1.62 -1.23
N PHE A 10 10.75 1.87 -0.89
CA PHE A 10 9.65 1.91 -1.86
C PHE A 10 9.90 2.97 -2.94
N LYS A 11 10.27 4.20 -2.53
CA LYS A 11 10.63 5.27 -3.46
C LYS A 11 11.80 4.88 -4.37
N THR A 12 12.83 4.24 -3.82
CA THR A 12 13.96 3.74 -4.62
C THR A 12 13.53 2.68 -5.62
N ILE A 13 12.68 1.72 -5.23
CA ILE A 13 12.18 0.69 -6.14
C ILE A 13 11.42 1.31 -7.31
N LEU A 14 10.51 2.24 -7.03
CA LEU A 14 9.73 2.92 -8.07
C LEU A 14 10.60 3.76 -9.02
N SER A 15 11.76 4.25 -8.57
CA SER A 15 12.67 5.03 -9.41
C SER A 15 13.44 4.22 -10.46
N TYR A 16 13.48 2.88 -10.33
CA TYR A 16 14.16 2.05 -11.32
C TYR A 16 13.36 1.98 -12.62
N SER A 17 14.03 2.27 -13.74
CA SER A 17 13.45 2.22 -15.08
C SER A 17 12.80 0.87 -15.41
N PHE A 18 13.32 -0.23 -14.87
CA PHE A 18 12.78 -1.57 -15.05
C PHE A 18 11.33 -1.71 -14.54
N PHE A 19 10.93 -0.93 -13.54
CA PHE A 19 9.58 -1.00 -12.96
C PHE A 19 8.60 0.04 -13.52
N GLN A 20 9.06 0.98 -14.36
CA GLN A 20 8.21 2.04 -14.93
C GLN A 20 7.05 1.48 -15.77
N GLU A 21 7.25 0.33 -16.44
CA GLU A 21 6.20 -0.33 -17.21
C GLU A 21 5.39 -1.35 -16.41
N SER A 22 5.65 -1.52 -15.11
CA SER A 22 5.01 -2.52 -14.26
C SER A 22 4.00 -1.89 -13.30
N SER A 23 2.80 -2.47 -13.20
CA SER A 23 1.87 -2.14 -12.12
C SER A 23 2.42 -2.56 -10.76
N THR A 24 2.14 -1.77 -9.72
CA THR A 24 2.65 -2.03 -8.36
C THR A 24 1.55 -2.59 -7.46
N ILE A 25 1.84 -3.70 -6.77
CA ILE A 25 0.95 -4.25 -5.73
C ILE A 25 1.59 -4.02 -4.35
N LEU A 26 0.95 -3.19 -3.53
CA LEU A 26 1.37 -2.84 -2.18
C LEU A 26 0.60 -3.65 -1.13
N PHE A 27 1.35 -4.41 -0.33
CA PHE A 27 0.84 -5.10 0.84
C PHE A 27 1.22 -4.37 2.14
N LEU A 28 0.23 -3.80 2.81
CA LEU A 28 0.35 -3.28 4.16
C LEU A 28 0.06 -4.41 5.15
N ASN A 29 1.09 -5.19 5.45
CA ASN A 29 1.01 -6.36 6.32
C ASN A 29 1.04 -5.98 7.81
N LYS A 30 0.64 -6.93 8.67
CA LYS A 30 0.61 -6.83 10.15
C LYS A 30 -0.47 -5.86 10.66
N LYS A 31 -1.62 -5.81 10.00
CA LYS A 31 -2.76 -4.97 10.40
C LYS A 31 -3.23 -5.27 11.84
N ASP A 32 -3.16 -6.53 12.24
CA ASP A 32 -3.44 -7.05 13.58
C ASP A 32 -2.52 -6.44 14.65
N LEU A 33 -1.21 -6.40 14.39
CA LEU A 33 -0.26 -5.80 15.32
C LEU A 33 -0.40 -4.27 15.40
N LEU A 34 -0.83 -3.62 14.31
CA LEU A 34 -1.13 -2.20 14.32
C LEU A 34 -2.35 -1.90 15.20
N GLU A 35 -3.41 -2.70 15.08
CA GLU A 35 -4.61 -2.62 15.92
C GLU A 35 -4.28 -2.80 17.42
N GLU A 36 -3.37 -3.71 17.77
CA GLU A 36 -2.93 -3.86 19.16
C GLU A 36 -2.12 -2.65 19.65
N LYS A 37 -1.15 -2.21 18.86
CA LYS A 37 -0.16 -1.19 19.28
C LYS A 37 -0.71 0.22 19.34
N ILE A 38 -1.66 0.57 18.48
CA ILE A 38 -2.20 1.94 18.39
C ILE A 38 -2.89 2.39 19.69
N SER A 39 -3.38 1.44 20.49
CA SER A 39 -3.98 1.68 21.80
C SER A 39 -2.95 2.13 22.85
N ARG A 40 -1.71 1.63 22.77
CA ARG A 40 -0.64 1.89 23.75
C ARG A 40 0.33 2.97 23.29
N SER A 41 0.52 3.10 21.99
CA SER A 41 1.53 3.96 21.38
C SER A 41 0.88 4.82 20.31
N HIS A 42 0.78 6.12 20.57
CA HIS A 42 0.18 7.05 19.63
C HIS A 42 1.06 7.27 18.40
N LEU A 43 0.47 7.20 17.20
CA LEU A 43 1.21 7.32 15.94
C LEU A 43 1.84 8.73 15.76
N ALA A 44 1.19 9.78 16.27
CA ALA A 44 1.68 11.15 16.15
C ALA A 44 3.04 11.38 16.81
N THR A 45 3.40 10.57 17.82
CA THR A 45 4.71 10.61 18.49
C THR A 45 5.86 10.34 17.50
N TYR A 46 5.63 9.51 16.49
CA TYR A 46 6.64 9.17 15.48
C TYR A 46 6.41 9.90 14.17
N PHE A 47 5.16 10.28 13.88
CA PHE A 47 4.76 10.98 12.67
C PHE A 47 3.89 12.20 13.03
N PRO A 48 4.48 13.37 13.31
CA PRO A 48 3.74 14.57 13.74
C PRO A 48 2.68 15.08 12.76
N ALA A 49 2.77 14.66 11.49
CA ALA A 49 1.78 14.91 10.45
C ALA A 49 0.47 14.12 10.63
N PHE A 50 0.47 13.05 11.43
CA PHE A 50 -0.74 12.32 11.76
C PHE A 50 -1.63 13.15 12.67
N LYS A 51 -2.84 13.47 12.19
CA LYS A 51 -3.87 14.23 12.94
C LYS A 51 -5.07 13.38 13.36
N GLY A 52 -5.00 12.06 13.17
CA GLY A 52 -6.07 11.15 13.55
C GLY A 52 -6.14 10.93 15.07
N PRO A 53 -7.28 10.41 15.56
CA PRO A 53 -7.47 10.16 16.98
C PRO A 53 -6.52 9.07 17.54
N GLN A 54 -6.24 9.15 18.83
CA GLN A 54 -5.44 8.12 19.52
C GLN A 54 -6.24 6.82 19.64
N GLY A 55 -5.58 5.68 19.44
CA GLY A 55 -6.23 4.36 19.48
C GLY A 55 -6.99 3.98 18.22
N ASP A 56 -7.11 4.86 17.22
CA ASP A 56 -7.83 4.56 15.99
C ASP A 56 -6.91 3.88 14.97
N ALA A 57 -7.07 2.55 14.87
CA ALA A 57 -6.33 1.73 13.92
C ALA A 57 -6.66 2.07 12.46
N LYS A 58 -7.90 2.44 12.15
CA LYS A 58 -8.33 2.71 10.78
C LYS A 58 -7.72 4.03 10.30
N ALA A 59 -7.79 5.08 11.12
CA ALA A 59 -7.13 6.34 10.81
C ALA A 59 -5.61 6.17 10.64
N ALA A 60 -4.98 5.35 11.50
CA ALA A 60 -3.56 5.03 11.38
C ALA A 60 -3.23 4.27 10.08
N GLN A 61 -4.04 3.27 9.71
CA GLN A 61 -3.91 2.49 8.47
C GLN A 61 -4.02 3.39 7.24
N GLU A 62 -5.03 4.26 7.20
CA GLU A 62 -5.25 5.21 6.11
C GLU A 62 -4.10 6.20 5.99
N PHE A 63 -3.62 6.74 7.11
CA PHE A 63 -2.46 7.63 7.11
C PHE A 63 -1.21 6.96 6.54
N ILE A 64 -0.89 5.76 7.01
CA ILE A 64 0.27 5.00 6.52
C ILE A 64 0.12 4.74 5.01
N LEU A 65 -1.06 4.31 4.58
CA LEU A 65 -1.35 4.09 3.16
C LEU A 65 -1.12 5.36 2.32
N GLN A 66 -1.60 6.52 2.80
CA GLN A 66 -1.41 7.79 2.11
C GLN A 66 0.06 8.15 1.93
N MET A 67 0.93 7.80 2.89
CA MET A 67 2.37 8.00 2.73
C MET A 67 2.93 7.22 1.52
N TYR A 68 2.49 5.99 1.28
CA TYR A 68 2.91 5.21 0.11
C TYR A 68 2.30 5.73 -1.19
N VAL A 69 1.00 6.08 -1.16
CA VAL A 69 0.31 6.65 -2.34
C VAL A 69 1.00 7.93 -2.81
N GLN A 70 1.38 8.81 -1.89
CA GLN A 70 2.12 10.05 -2.22
C GLN A 70 3.47 9.75 -2.84
N ASN A 71 4.20 8.73 -2.37
CA ASN A 71 5.49 8.34 -2.95
C ASN A 71 5.35 7.62 -4.31
N HIS A 72 4.15 7.16 -4.65
CA HIS A 72 3.83 6.57 -5.95
C HIS A 72 3.26 7.58 -6.96
N GLY A 73 2.94 8.82 -6.55
CA GLY A 73 2.24 9.80 -7.39
C GLY A 73 2.89 10.07 -8.77
N ASP A 74 4.21 9.90 -8.87
CA ASP A 74 4.98 10.11 -10.10
C ASP A 74 5.08 8.86 -10.99
N HIS A 75 4.54 7.72 -10.56
CA HIS A 75 4.67 6.44 -11.26
C HIS A 75 3.55 6.27 -12.30
N PRO A 76 3.85 5.89 -13.55
CA PRO A 76 2.89 5.93 -14.66
C PRO A 76 1.85 4.79 -14.64
N LYS A 77 2.16 3.65 -14.01
CA LYS A 77 1.25 2.49 -13.89
C LYS A 77 0.50 2.48 -12.57
N SER A 78 -0.59 1.73 -12.50
CA SER A 78 -1.50 1.67 -11.33
C SER A 78 -0.85 1.13 -10.04
N LEU A 79 -1.32 1.65 -8.90
CA LEU A 79 -1.01 1.15 -7.55
C LEU A 79 -2.22 0.40 -6.96
N TYR A 80 -2.08 -0.91 -6.77
CA TYR A 80 -3.04 -1.74 -6.07
C TYR A 80 -2.63 -1.89 -4.61
N LYS A 81 -3.58 -1.71 -3.70
CA LYS A 81 -3.31 -1.54 -2.27
C LYS A 81 -4.15 -2.49 -1.44
N HIS A 82 -3.50 -3.27 -0.59
CA HIS A 82 -4.15 -4.29 0.23
C HIS A 82 -3.62 -4.28 1.66
N PHE A 83 -4.53 -4.28 2.63
CA PHE A 83 -4.19 -4.53 4.03
C PHE A 83 -4.22 -6.03 4.28
N THR A 84 -3.12 -6.59 4.79
CA THR A 84 -2.98 -8.03 4.99
C THR A 84 -2.57 -8.37 6.42
N CYS A 85 -2.86 -9.61 6.81
CA CYS A 85 -2.27 -10.24 7.98
C CYS A 85 -1.49 -11.47 7.50
N ALA A 86 -0.34 -11.75 8.11
CA ALA A 86 0.48 -12.90 7.72
C ALA A 86 -0.24 -14.24 7.95
N THR A 87 -1.19 -14.28 8.90
CA THR A 87 -2.06 -15.45 9.14
C THR A 87 -3.24 -15.52 8.17
N ASP A 88 -3.48 -14.48 7.37
CA ASP A 88 -4.50 -14.50 6.33
C ASP A 88 -3.97 -15.26 5.11
N THR A 89 -4.26 -16.56 5.07
CA THR A 89 -3.89 -17.45 3.96
C THR A 89 -4.57 -17.09 2.63
N LYS A 90 -5.46 -16.09 2.61
CA LYS A 90 -6.09 -15.56 1.39
C LYS A 90 -5.20 -14.57 0.63
N ASN A 91 -4.02 -14.21 1.16
CA ASN A 91 -3.10 -13.27 0.49
C ASN A 91 -2.80 -13.65 -0.97
N ILE A 92 -2.59 -14.95 -1.26
CA ILE A 92 -2.34 -15.39 -2.64
C ILE A 92 -3.56 -15.21 -3.57
N LYS A 93 -4.78 -15.39 -3.05
CA LYS A 93 -6.02 -15.14 -3.82
C LYS A 93 -6.18 -13.67 -4.16
N ILE A 94 -5.78 -12.78 -3.23
CA ILE A 94 -5.79 -11.34 -3.43
C ILE A 94 -4.80 -10.96 -4.53
N VAL A 95 -3.55 -11.45 -4.46
CA VAL A 95 -2.54 -11.24 -5.52
C VAL A 95 -3.10 -11.68 -6.87
N PHE A 96 -3.66 -12.89 -6.93
CA PHE A 96 -4.16 -13.46 -8.18
C PHE A 96 -5.35 -12.67 -8.75
N SER A 97 -6.24 -12.17 -7.90
CA SER A 97 -7.35 -11.29 -8.31
C SER A 97 -6.83 -9.97 -8.88
N SER A 98 -5.90 -9.31 -8.19
CA SER A 98 -5.34 -8.03 -8.63
C SER A 98 -4.57 -8.17 -9.96
N VAL A 99 -3.87 -9.29 -10.16
CA VAL A 99 -3.22 -9.61 -11.45
C VAL A 99 -4.26 -9.85 -12.55
N LYS A 100 -5.33 -10.61 -12.25
CA LYS A 100 -6.43 -10.83 -13.21
C LYS A 100 -7.06 -9.50 -13.64
N ASP A 101 -7.32 -8.61 -12.68
CA ASP A 101 -7.89 -7.29 -12.94
C ASP A 101 -6.94 -6.41 -13.76
N THR A 102 -5.63 -6.49 -13.53
CA THR A 102 -4.60 -5.78 -14.32
C THR A 102 -4.63 -6.24 -15.78
N ILE A 103 -4.56 -7.56 -16.01
CA ILE A 103 -4.62 -8.14 -17.37
C ILE A 103 -5.94 -7.78 -18.05
N PHE A 104 -7.04 -7.78 -17.30
CA PHE A 104 -8.35 -7.44 -17.84
C PHE A 104 -8.46 -5.95 -18.21
N GLN A 105 -7.97 -5.04 -17.35
CA GLN A 105 -7.94 -3.60 -17.63
C GLN A 105 -7.02 -3.25 -18.79
N GLU A 106 -5.84 -3.87 -18.87
CA GLU A 106 -4.92 -3.71 -20.00
C GLU A 106 -5.56 -4.20 -21.31
N ASN A 107 -6.23 -5.36 -21.29
CA ASN A 107 -6.92 -5.87 -22.47
C ASN A 107 -8.11 -5.00 -22.88
N ILE A 108 -8.92 -4.48 -21.95
CA ILE A 108 -10.02 -3.57 -22.30
C ILE A 108 -9.49 -2.28 -22.94
N GLY A 109 -8.40 -1.70 -22.40
CA GLY A 109 -7.77 -0.51 -22.99
C GLY A 109 -7.22 -0.76 -24.40
N VAL A 110 -6.85 -1.99 -24.73
CA VAL A 110 -6.40 -2.40 -26.07
C VAL A 110 -7.59 -2.64 -27.02
N PHE A 111 -8.73 -3.09 -26.51
CA PHE A 111 -9.86 -3.52 -27.34
C PHE A 111 -10.95 -2.47 -27.59
N ASN A 112 -10.91 -1.26 -27.01
CA ASN A 112 -11.82 -0.13 -27.30
C ASN A 112 -13.23 -0.58 -27.72
N LEU A 113 -13.89 -1.35 -26.84
CA LEU A 113 -15.33 -1.56 -26.96
C LEU A 113 -15.99 -0.29 -26.43
N GLU A 114 -16.21 0.67 -27.34
CA GLU A 114 -17.21 1.73 -27.20
C GLU A 114 -18.62 1.15 -26.99
#